data_AF-A0A537SZV3-F1
#
_entry.id   AF-A0A537SZV3-F1
#
_cell.length_a   1.000
_cell.length_b   1.000
_cell.length_c   1.000
_cell.angle_alpha   90.00
_cell.angle_beta   90.00
_cell.angle_gamma   90.00
#
_symmetry.space_group_name_H-M   'P 1'
#
loop_
_entity.id
_entity.type
_entity.pdbx_description
1 polymer ?
#
loop_
_entity_poly.entity_id
_entity_poly.type
_entity_poly.pdbx_seq_one_letter_code
_entity_poly.pdbx_strand_id
1 'polypeptide(L)'
;MADQTFTTSDRTASSSPGFEKSGEAAQDVKDQALSAGRDLKDRAKEMAESSSEAIKERASDFVDAAKGKLQQAVDGQKNAGAEYVGSLADTMRRAAREFDNDLPIAGTYIRKAASQVEVVSDSIRNGNFNDLMQGAQSFARRQPTAFLGMAVLAGFGLIRFLKSSAKGSNGGQSGWSVTNDLNTTSRADAGGQGYGNQFTR
;
A
#
# COMPACT_ATOMS: atom_id res chain seq x y z
N MET A 1 -48.80 53.29 -6.14
CA MET A 1 -48.99 51.95 -6.74
C MET A 1 -47.61 51.35 -6.93
N ALA A 2 -47.38 50.21 -6.30
CA ALA A 2 -46.16 49.41 -6.35
C ALA A 2 -46.02 48.66 -7.67
N ASP A 3 -44.79 48.37 -8.12
CA ASP A 3 -44.23 47.01 -8.30
C ASP A 3 -42.77 47.11 -8.80
N GLN A 4 -41.77 46.71 -7.99
CA GLN A 4 -41.01 45.44 -8.07
C GLN A 4 -40.08 45.36 -9.32
N THR A 5 -38.78 45.60 -9.16
CA THR A 5 -37.70 44.59 -9.01
C THR A 5 -37.74 43.51 -10.09
N PHE A 6 -36.71 43.35 -10.93
CA PHE A 6 -35.63 42.44 -10.59
C PHE A 6 -34.36 42.75 -11.40
N THR A 7 -33.26 42.97 -10.69
CA THR A 7 -31.89 43.00 -11.19
C THR A 7 -31.59 41.71 -11.95
N THR A 8 -31.07 41.82 -13.18
CA THR A 8 -30.46 40.68 -13.88
C THR A 8 -29.21 40.31 -13.10
N SER A 9 -29.35 39.31 -12.24
CA SER A 9 -28.23 38.68 -11.59
C SER A 9 -27.47 37.89 -12.64
N ASP A 10 -26.29 38.38 -13.02
CA ASP A 10 -25.19 37.56 -13.50
C ASP A 10 -24.97 36.42 -12.49
N ARG A 11 -25.61 35.28 -12.73
CA ARG A 11 -25.20 34.02 -12.13
C ARG A 11 -24.01 33.54 -12.93
N THR A 12 -22.84 34.05 -12.54
CA THR A 12 -21.58 33.35 -12.69
C THR A 12 -21.79 31.91 -12.29
N ALA A 13 -21.69 31.00 -13.27
CA ALA A 13 -21.55 29.58 -13.01
C ALA A 13 -20.33 29.42 -12.11
N SER A 14 -20.57 29.09 -10.85
CA SER A 14 -19.53 28.69 -9.91
C SER A 14 -19.00 27.33 -10.36
N SER A 15 -18.03 27.36 -11.28
CA SER A 15 -17.20 26.21 -11.61
C SER A 15 -16.52 25.75 -10.32
N SER A 16 -16.80 24.50 -9.94
CA SER A 16 -16.28 23.88 -8.72
C SER A 16 -14.76 23.69 -8.83
N PRO A 17 -13.92 24.38 -8.04
CA PRO A 17 -12.45 24.35 -8.18
C PRO A 17 -11.78 23.04 -7.70
N GLY A 18 -12.55 22.01 -7.34
CA GLY A 18 -12.04 20.76 -6.77
C GLY A 18 -11.60 19.69 -7.79
N PHE A 19 -12.10 19.76 -9.02
CA PHE A 19 -11.81 18.74 -10.06
C PHE A 19 -10.58 19.08 -10.91
N GLU A 20 -10.18 20.35 -10.99
CA GLU A 20 -9.01 20.79 -11.76
C GLU A 20 -7.69 20.52 -11.01
N LYS A 21 -7.61 20.85 -9.71
CA LYS A 21 -6.42 20.59 -8.88
C LYS A 21 -6.08 19.11 -8.69
N SER A 22 -7.09 18.25 -8.71
CA SER A 22 -6.91 16.80 -8.62
C SER A 22 -6.43 16.19 -9.95
N GLY A 23 -6.77 16.81 -11.08
CA GLY A 23 -6.24 16.47 -12.40
C GLY A 23 -4.75 16.79 -12.55
N GLU A 24 -4.30 17.94 -12.05
CA GLU A 24 -2.88 18.36 -12.11
C GLU A 24 -1.98 17.51 -11.21
N ALA A 25 -2.38 17.25 -9.95
CA ALA A 25 -1.61 16.37 -9.07
C ALA A 25 -1.53 14.92 -9.59
N ALA A 26 -2.59 14.44 -10.24
CA ALA A 26 -2.58 13.13 -10.89
C ALA A 26 -1.70 13.09 -12.15
N GLN A 27 -1.61 14.20 -12.89
CA GLN A 27 -0.71 14.32 -14.05
C GLN A 27 0.75 14.33 -13.61
N ASP A 28 1.14 15.13 -12.61
CA ASP A 28 2.52 15.16 -12.11
C ASP A 28 2.99 13.78 -11.62
N VAL A 29 2.14 13.08 -10.85
CA VAL A 29 2.47 11.72 -10.38
C VAL A 29 2.55 10.74 -11.55
N LYS A 30 1.66 10.86 -12.53
CA LYS A 30 1.68 10.02 -13.74
C LYS A 30 2.94 10.28 -14.56
N ASP A 31 3.34 11.53 -14.76
CA ASP A 31 4.51 11.91 -15.54
C ASP A 31 5.81 11.51 -14.82
N GLN A 32 5.85 11.64 -13.49
CA GLN A 32 6.96 11.14 -12.68
C GLN A 32 7.05 9.61 -12.73
N ALA A 33 5.92 8.91 -12.61
CA ALA A 33 5.86 7.46 -12.73
C ALA A 33 6.19 6.97 -14.15
N LEU A 34 5.78 7.69 -15.18
CA LEU A 34 6.09 7.38 -16.59
C LEU A 34 7.59 7.58 -16.86
N SER A 35 8.19 8.63 -16.32
CA SER A 35 9.62 8.91 -16.48
C SER A 35 10.46 7.84 -15.76
N ALA A 36 10.20 7.60 -14.48
CA ALA A 36 10.86 6.53 -13.72
C ALA A 36 10.62 5.14 -14.34
N GLY A 37 9.43 4.90 -14.90
CA GLY A 37 9.08 3.68 -15.60
C GLY A 37 9.84 3.49 -16.92
N ARG A 38 10.14 4.57 -17.65
CA ARG A 38 10.99 4.53 -18.86
C ARG A 38 12.43 4.19 -18.49
N ASP A 39 13.02 4.89 -17.52
CA ASP A 39 14.38 4.61 -17.04
C ASP A 39 14.53 3.16 -16.54
N LEU A 40 13.54 2.69 -15.78
CA LEU A 40 13.52 1.31 -15.30
C LEU A 40 13.34 0.31 -16.44
N LYS A 41 12.51 0.61 -17.43
CA LYS A 41 12.30 -0.24 -18.62
C LYS A 41 13.60 -0.37 -19.43
N ASP A 42 14.32 0.73 -19.62
CA ASP A 42 15.57 0.73 -20.38
C ASP A 42 16.64 -0.11 -19.66
N ARG A 43 16.81 0.10 -18.35
CA ARG A 43 17.71 -0.73 -17.53
C ARG A 43 17.29 -2.19 -17.46
N ALA A 44 15.99 -2.46 -17.33
CA ALA A 44 15.47 -3.82 -17.30
C ALA A 44 15.69 -4.53 -18.64
N LYS A 45 15.61 -3.82 -19.76
CA LYS A 45 15.89 -4.36 -21.09
C LYS A 45 17.37 -4.73 -21.22
N GLU A 46 18.27 -3.84 -20.83
CA GLU A 46 19.73 -4.09 -20.86
C GLU A 46 20.14 -5.25 -19.94
N MET A 47 19.55 -5.32 -18.74
CA MET A 47 19.76 -6.43 -17.82
C MET A 47 19.15 -7.74 -18.36
N ALA A 48 17.97 -7.70 -18.98
CA ALA A 48 17.36 -8.88 -19.57
C ALA A 48 18.20 -9.44 -20.74
N GLU A 49 18.72 -8.56 -21.60
CA GLU A 49 19.56 -8.96 -22.74
C GLU A 49 20.90 -9.57 -22.28
N SER A 50 21.48 -9.08 -21.20
CA SER A 50 22.79 -9.56 -20.69
C SER A 50 22.69 -10.71 -19.67
N SER A 51 21.56 -10.82 -18.96
CA SER A 51 21.47 -11.68 -17.76
C SER A 51 20.35 -12.71 -17.82
N SER A 52 19.55 -12.78 -18.90
CA SER A 52 18.42 -13.74 -18.98
C SER A 52 18.86 -15.19 -18.73
N GLU A 53 19.99 -15.63 -19.29
CA GLU A 53 20.49 -16.99 -19.12
C GLU A 53 20.99 -17.25 -17.68
N ALA A 54 21.80 -16.34 -17.13
CA ALA A 54 22.29 -16.44 -15.77
C ALA A 54 21.16 -16.36 -14.72
N ILE A 55 20.15 -15.50 -14.96
CA ILE A 55 18.98 -15.36 -14.09
C ILE A 55 18.15 -16.64 -14.12
N LYS A 56 17.96 -17.24 -15.30
CA LYS A 56 17.17 -18.47 -15.44
C LYS A 56 17.78 -19.65 -14.69
N GLU A 57 19.10 -19.79 -14.75
CA GLU A 57 19.83 -20.83 -14.02
C GLU A 57 19.71 -20.64 -12.50
N ARG A 58 20.04 -19.44 -12.00
CA ARG A 58 19.93 -19.10 -10.57
C ARG A 58 18.50 -19.22 -10.04
N ALA A 59 17.51 -18.83 -10.84
CA ALA A 59 16.11 -18.96 -10.48
C ALA A 59 15.68 -20.43 -10.39
N SER A 60 16.16 -21.29 -11.29
CA SER A 60 15.84 -22.72 -11.27
C SER A 60 16.40 -23.39 -10.01
N ASP A 61 17.68 -23.15 -9.70
CA ASP A 61 18.32 -23.68 -8.48
C ASP A 61 17.60 -23.21 -7.20
N PHE A 62 17.22 -21.93 -7.15
CA PHE A 62 16.50 -21.38 -6.01
C PHE A 62 15.10 -22.00 -5.87
N VAL A 63 14.40 -22.20 -6.99
CA VAL A 63 13.07 -22.84 -7.02
C VAL A 63 13.16 -24.28 -6.53
N ASP A 64 14.16 -25.04 -6.96
CA ASP A 64 14.36 -26.43 -6.53
C ASP A 64 14.69 -26.51 -5.03
N ALA A 65 15.58 -25.63 -4.55
CA ALA A 65 15.90 -25.53 -3.12
C ALA A 65 14.68 -25.11 -2.28
N ALA A 66 13.88 -24.16 -2.76
CA ALA A 66 12.66 -23.73 -2.11
C ALA A 66 11.63 -24.86 -2.08
N LYS A 67 11.43 -25.58 -3.18
CA LYS A 67 10.49 -26.70 -3.27
C LYS A 67 10.81 -27.79 -2.26
N GLY A 68 12.09 -28.16 -2.11
CA GLY A 68 12.52 -29.14 -1.10
C GLY A 68 12.17 -28.70 0.33
N LYS A 69 12.44 -27.44 0.68
CA LYS A 69 12.11 -26.89 2.01
C LYS A 69 10.61 -26.75 2.25
N LEU A 70 9.86 -26.35 1.23
CA LEU A 70 8.42 -26.21 1.31
C LEU A 70 7.73 -27.56 1.48
N GLN A 71 8.14 -28.60 0.76
CA GLN A 71 7.60 -29.95 0.94
C GLN A 71 7.82 -30.43 2.39
N GLN A 72 9.04 -30.26 2.91
CA GLN A 72 9.37 -30.63 4.28
C GLN A 72 8.57 -29.86 5.35
N ALA A 73 8.28 -28.57 5.11
CA ALA A 73 7.46 -27.75 6.00
C ALA A 73 5.96 -28.09 5.91
N VAL A 74 5.45 -28.35 4.71
CA VAL A 74 4.04 -28.67 4.46
C VAL A 74 3.66 -30.01 5.09
N ASP A 75 4.54 -31.01 5.06
CA ASP A 75 4.27 -32.31 5.69
C ASP A 75 4.19 -32.23 7.24
N GLY A 76 4.80 -31.21 7.86
CA GLY A 76 4.79 -31.00 9.30
C GLY A 76 3.67 -30.11 9.86
N GLN A 77 2.96 -29.34 9.03
CA GLN A 77 2.07 -28.24 9.51
C GLN A 77 0.66 -28.19 8.90
N LYS A 78 0.15 -29.30 8.31
CA LYS A 78 -1.19 -29.31 7.69
C LYS A 78 -2.36 -28.95 8.64
N ASN A 79 -2.25 -29.25 9.93
CA ASN A 79 -3.33 -29.00 10.89
C ASN A 79 -3.41 -27.55 11.41
N ALA A 80 -2.31 -26.76 11.37
CA ALA A 80 -2.29 -25.41 11.91
C ALA A 80 -2.93 -24.35 10.98
N GLY A 81 -3.04 -24.64 9.67
CA GLY A 81 -3.54 -23.68 8.68
C GLY A 81 -5.07 -23.57 8.62
N ALA A 82 -5.81 -24.63 8.94
CA ALA A 82 -7.27 -24.68 8.75
C ALA A 82 -8.03 -23.64 9.61
N GLU A 83 -7.54 -23.39 10.83
CA GLU A 83 -8.17 -22.46 11.79
C GLU A 83 -7.98 -20.98 11.38
N TYR A 84 -6.84 -20.65 10.76
CA TYR A 84 -6.56 -19.31 10.23
C TYR A 84 -7.39 -18.97 8.98
N VAL A 85 -7.63 -19.96 8.12
CA VAL A 85 -8.42 -19.78 6.89
C VAL A 85 -9.89 -19.48 7.22
N GLY A 86 -10.46 -20.15 8.24
CA GLY A 86 -11.83 -19.89 8.70
C GLY A 86 -12.03 -18.44 9.19
N SER A 87 -11.13 -17.96 10.05
CA SER A 87 -11.15 -16.59 10.58
C SER A 87 -11.04 -15.52 9.49
N LEU A 88 -10.19 -15.76 8.49
CA LEU A 88 -10.01 -14.85 7.36
C LEU A 88 -11.26 -14.79 6.46
N ALA A 89 -11.87 -15.94 6.18
CA ALA A 89 -13.09 -16.02 5.37
C ALA A 89 -14.25 -15.25 6.03
N ASP A 90 -14.41 -15.37 7.36
CA ASP A 90 -15.41 -14.63 8.14
C ASP A 90 -15.20 -13.11 8.05
N THR A 91 -13.95 -12.66 8.13
CA THR A 91 -13.58 -11.24 8.05
C THR A 91 -13.85 -10.67 6.66
N MET A 92 -13.48 -11.41 5.61
CA MET A 92 -13.74 -11.02 4.21
C MET A 92 -15.24 -10.99 3.91
N ARG A 93 -16.04 -11.95 4.42
CA ARG A 93 -17.49 -11.97 4.24
C ARG A 93 -18.17 -10.76 4.89
N ARG A 94 -17.67 -10.30 6.04
CA ARG A 94 -18.16 -9.07 6.70
C ARG A 94 -17.83 -7.83 5.88
N ALA A 95 -16.60 -7.71 5.38
CA ALA A 95 -16.17 -6.58 4.55
C ALA A 95 -16.90 -6.50 3.20
N ALA A 96 -17.17 -7.65 2.56
CA ALA A 96 -17.89 -7.71 1.29
C ALA A 96 -19.34 -7.23 1.41
N ARG A 97 -20.03 -7.52 2.53
CA ARG A 97 -21.39 -7.02 2.78
C ARG A 97 -21.44 -5.49 2.93
N GLU A 98 -20.36 -4.89 3.40
CA GLU A 98 -20.24 -3.43 3.50
C GLU A 98 -20.04 -2.79 2.12
N PHE A 99 -19.23 -3.42 1.26
CA PHE A 99 -18.89 -2.92 -0.07
C PHE A 99 -20.00 -3.04 -1.13
N ASP A 100 -20.96 -3.95 -0.94
CA ASP A 100 -22.03 -4.22 -1.92
C ASP A 100 -23.02 -3.04 -2.06
N ASN A 101 -23.03 -2.10 -1.10
CA ASN A 101 -23.95 -0.96 -1.09
C ASN A 101 -23.46 0.26 -1.89
N ASP A 102 -22.16 0.40 -2.18
CA ASP A 102 -21.59 1.69 -2.62
C ASP A 102 -21.22 1.81 -4.11
N LEU A 103 -20.98 0.72 -4.87
CA LEU A 103 -20.34 0.82 -6.20
C LEU A 103 -20.89 -0.14 -7.29
N PRO A 104 -21.83 0.30 -8.14
CA PRO A 104 -22.42 -0.53 -9.21
C PRO A 104 -21.46 -0.91 -10.35
N ILE A 105 -20.44 -0.10 -10.65
CA ILE A 105 -19.39 -0.41 -11.64
C ILE A 105 -18.38 -1.46 -11.12
N ALA A 106 -18.11 -1.45 -9.81
CA ALA A 106 -17.22 -2.43 -9.18
C ALA A 106 -17.86 -3.83 -9.14
N GLY A 107 -19.18 -3.91 -9.02
CA GLY A 107 -19.91 -5.18 -8.91
C GLY A 107 -19.65 -6.19 -10.03
N THR A 108 -19.43 -5.75 -11.28
CA THR A 108 -19.15 -6.67 -12.39
C THR A 108 -17.73 -7.24 -12.35
N TYR A 109 -16.75 -6.42 -11.95
CA TYR A 109 -15.37 -6.88 -11.77
C TYR A 109 -15.21 -7.72 -10.50
N ILE A 110 -15.90 -7.35 -9.42
CA ILE A 110 -15.96 -8.11 -8.16
C ILE A 110 -16.63 -9.47 -8.38
N ARG A 111 -17.74 -9.55 -9.14
CA ARG A 111 -18.37 -10.85 -9.49
C ARG A 111 -17.42 -11.75 -10.28
N LYS A 112 -16.72 -11.20 -11.28
CA LYS A 112 -15.69 -11.95 -12.02
C LYS A 112 -14.55 -12.40 -11.12
N ALA A 113 -14.11 -11.56 -10.19
CA ALA A 113 -13.08 -11.92 -9.22
C ALA A 113 -13.56 -13.02 -8.26
N ALA A 114 -14.79 -12.92 -7.75
CA ALA A 114 -15.40 -13.89 -6.84
C ALA A 114 -15.47 -15.29 -7.46
N SER A 115 -15.90 -15.41 -8.73
CA SER A 115 -15.92 -16.69 -9.44
C SER A 115 -14.52 -17.31 -9.60
N GLN A 116 -13.48 -16.48 -9.73
CA GLN A 116 -12.10 -16.95 -9.84
C GLN A 116 -11.52 -17.36 -8.47
N VAL A 117 -11.95 -16.73 -7.39
CA VAL A 117 -11.57 -17.09 -6.02
C VAL A 117 -12.13 -18.47 -5.64
N GLU A 118 -13.36 -18.77 -6.03
CA GLU A 118 -14.00 -20.09 -5.79
C GLU A 118 -13.15 -21.25 -6.34
N VAL A 119 -12.66 -21.10 -7.58
CA VAL A 119 -11.81 -22.10 -8.25
C VAL A 119 -10.49 -22.31 -7.50
N VAL A 120 -9.91 -21.23 -6.96
CA VAL A 120 -8.67 -21.31 -6.17
C VAL A 120 -8.94 -21.98 -4.83
N SER A 121 -10.05 -21.66 -4.17
CA SER A 121 -10.47 -22.27 -2.90
C SER A 121 -10.72 -23.77 -3.01
N ASP A 122 -11.40 -24.22 -4.07
CA ASP A 122 -11.63 -25.64 -4.34
C ASP A 122 -10.32 -26.39 -4.61
N SER A 123 -9.39 -25.77 -5.34
CA SER A 123 -8.06 -26.35 -5.60
C SER A 123 -7.24 -26.54 -4.31
N ILE A 124 -7.32 -25.58 -3.39
CA ILE A 124 -6.68 -25.66 -2.07
C ILE A 124 -7.32 -26.76 -1.21
N ARG A 125 -8.66 -26.83 -1.20
CA ARG A 125 -9.42 -27.80 -0.41
C ARG A 125 -9.19 -29.24 -0.86
N ASN A 126 -9.09 -29.45 -2.18
CA ASN A 126 -8.88 -30.77 -2.77
C ASN A 126 -7.39 -31.14 -2.87
N GLY A 127 -6.48 -30.24 -2.47
CA GLY A 127 -5.04 -30.50 -2.41
C GLY A 127 -4.34 -30.52 -3.77
N ASN A 128 -4.97 -29.98 -4.81
CA ASN A 128 -4.43 -29.99 -6.18
C ASN A 128 -3.45 -28.84 -6.41
N PHE A 129 -2.31 -28.87 -5.70
CA PHE A 129 -1.28 -27.83 -5.82
C PHE A 129 -0.67 -27.78 -7.23
N ASN A 130 -0.56 -28.92 -7.91
CA ASN A 130 -0.03 -28.99 -9.28
C ASN A 130 -0.92 -28.22 -10.28
N ASP A 131 -2.23 -28.34 -10.14
CA ASP A 131 -3.20 -27.62 -10.97
C ASP A 131 -3.14 -26.11 -10.70
N LEU A 132 -2.98 -25.71 -9.44
CA LEU A 132 -2.80 -24.31 -9.07
C LEU A 132 -1.52 -23.71 -9.67
N MET A 133 -0.41 -24.46 -9.61
CA MET A 133 0.87 -24.06 -10.19
C MET A 133 0.77 -23.92 -11.71
N GLN A 134 0.09 -24.86 -12.37
CA GLN A 134 -0.13 -24.84 -13.82
C GLN A 134 -1.05 -23.68 -14.22
N GLY A 135 -2.08 -23.39 -13.43
CA GLY A 135 -2.96 -22.24 -13.58
C GLY A 135 -2.21 -20.91 -13.44
N ALA A 136 -1.37 -20.78 -12.41
CA ALA A 136 -0.53 -19.61 -12.20
C ALA A 136 0.45 -19.39 -13.35
N GLN A 137 1.10 -20.46 -13.85
CA GLN A 137 1.98 -20.39 -15.01
C GLN A 137 1.23 -19.94 -16.28
N SER A 138 0.03 -20.48 -16.51
CA SER A 138 -0.82 -20.07 -17.63
C SER A 138 -1.22 -18.60 -17.52
N PHE A 139 -1.60 -18.13 -16.33
CA PHE A 139 -1.92 -16.73 -16.08
C PHE A 139 -0.72 -15.81 -16.32
N ALA A 140 0.47 -16.16 -15.82
CA ALA A 140 1.70 -15.39 -16.02
C ALA A 140 2.03 -15.20 -17.51
N ARG A 141 1.83 -16.24 -18.33
CA ARG A 141 2.04 -16.17 -19.79
C ARG A 141 0.98 -15.34 -20.51
N ARG A 142 -0.27 -15.36 -20.03
CA ARG A 142 -1.40 -14.63 -20.65
C ARG A 142 -1.44 -13.16 -20.27
N GLN A 143 -1.05 -12.83 -19.05
CA GLN A 143 -1.08 -11.48 -18.50
C GLN A 143 0.21 -11.16 -17.72
N PRO A 144 1.34 -10.94 -18.42
CA PRO A 144 2.63 -10.70 -17.77
C PRO A 144 2.62 -9.44 -16.90
N THR A 145 1.89 -8.39 -17.29
CA THR A 145 1.79 -7.14 -16.51
C THR A 145 1.05 -7.33 -15.19
N ALA A 146 -0.08 -8.05 -15.20
CA ALA A 146 -0.83 -8.35 -14.00
C ALA A 146 -0.03 -9.23 -13.04
N PHE A 147 0.66 -10.24 -13.58
CA PHE A 147 1.52 -11.12 -12.78
C PHE A 147 2.68 -10.35 -12.13
N LEU A 148 3.39 -9.49 -12.86
CA LEU A 148 4.46 -8.66 -12.31
C LEU A 148 3.94 -7.69 -11.24
N GLY A 149 2.79 -7.07 -11.45
CA GLY A 149 2.17 -6.21 -10.44
C GLY A 149 1.87 -6.97 -9.15
N MET A 150 1.30 -8.17 -9.25
CA MET A 150 1.04 -9.04 -8.10
C MET A 150 2.34 -9.48 -7.41
N ALA A 151 3.39 -9.83 -8.17
CA ALA A 151 4.69 -10.22 -7.61
C ALA A 151 5.33 -9.08 -6.80
N VAL A 152 5.27 -7.84 -7.30
CA VAL A 152 5.76 -6.66 -6.59
C VAL A 152 4.98 -6.43 -5.30
N LEU A 153 3.64 -6.46 -5.36
CA LEU A 153 2.78 -6.30 -4.19
C LEU A 153 3.04 -7.40 -3.15
N ALA A 154 3.17 -8.65 -3.58
CA ALA A 154 3.49 -9.78 -2.72
C ALA A 154 4.87 -9.63 -2.07
N GLY A 155 5.89 -9.26 -2.85
CA GLY A 155 7.24 -9.01 -2.35
C GLY A 155 7.29 -7.88 -1.32
N PHE A 156 6.64 -6.76 -1.60
CA PHE A 156 6.52 -5.66 -0.66
C PHE A 156 5.74 -6.07 0.60
N GLY A 157 4.64 -6.81 0.45
CA GLY A 157 3.84 -7.33 1.56
C GLY A 157 4.66 -8.24 2.46
N LEU A 158 5.45 -9.14 1.89
CA LEU A 158 6.37 -10.02 2.62
C LEU A 158 7.42 -9.21 3.39
N ILE A 159 8.09 -8.25 2.74
CA ILE A 159 9.07 -7.37 3.39
C ILE A 159 8.42 -6.58 4.53
N ARG A 160 7.23 -6.03 4.28
CA ARG A 160 6.46 -5.26 5.27
C ARG A 160 6.04 -6.14 6.44
N PHE A 161 5.65 -7.39 6.20
CA PHE A 161 5.30 -8.37 7.23
C PHE A 161 6.52 -8.75 8.07
N LEU A 162 7.65 -9.11 7.44
CA LEU A 162 8.90 -9.40 8.15
C LEU A 162 9.35 -8.22 9.02
N LYS A 163 9.35 -7.00 8.47
CA LYS A 163 9.67 -5.77 9.21
C LYS A 163 8.66 -5.47 10.32
N SER A 164 7.37 -5.79 10.13
CA SER A 164 6.34 -5.64 11.16
C SER A 164 6.51 -6.64 12.29
N SER A 165 6.79 -7.90 11.93
CA SER A 165 6.91 -9.00 12.87
C SER A 165 8.17 -8.86 13.73
N ALA A 166 9.26 -8.34 13.15
CA ALA A 166 10.47 -7.98 13.89
C ALA A 166 10.25 -6.80 14.87
N LYS A 167 9.25 -5.95 14.62
CA LYS A 167 8.88 -4.84 15.53
C LYS A 167 7.89 -5.26 16.63
N GLY A 168 7.37 -6.50 16.57
CA GLY A 168 6.48 -7.08 17.58
C GLY A 168 7.19 -7.69 18.80
N SER A 169 8.53 -7.78 18.79
CA SER A 169 9.30 -8.42 19.87
C SER A 169 10.06 -7.45 20.78
N ASN A 170 9.74 -6.15 20.77
CA ASN A 170 10.33 -5.18 21.70
C ASN A 170 9.27 -4.58 22.62
N GLY A 171 8.65 -5.44 23.44
CA GLY A 171 8.02 -5.07 24.69
C GLY A 171 9.10 -4.65 25.70
N GLY A 172 9.66 -3.46 25.48
CA GLY A 172 10.74 -2.88 26.26
C GLY A 172 10.68 -1.37 26.15
N GLN A 173 9.58 -0.81 26.65
CA GLN A 173 9.35 0.61 26.85
C GLN A 173 10.37 1.13 27.89
N SER A 174 11.59 1.44 27.47
CA SER A 174 12.48 2.31 28.25
C SER A 174 12.24 3.75 27.78
N GLY A 175 11.35 4.45 28.50
CA GLY A 175 11.09 5.86 28.29
C GLY A 175 12.34 6.68 28.52
N TRP A 176 12.83 7.33 27.46
CA TRP A 176 13.69 8.50 27.57
C TRP A 176 12.78 9.72 27.51
N SER A 177 12.49 10.27 28.69
CA SER A 177 11.89 11.59 28.84
C SER A 177 12.92 12.64 28.41
N VAL A 178 12.76 13.21 27.22
CA VAL A 178 13.46 14.44 26.86
C VAL A 178 12.67 15.58 27.51
N THR A 179 13.19 16.08 28.63
CA THR A 179 12.75 17.34 29.21
C THR A 179 13.13 18.44 28.22
N ASN A 180 12.15 18.99 27.53
CA ASN A 180 12.35 20.19 26.73
C ASN A 180 12.51 21.38 27.68
N ASP A 181 13.76 21.79 27.90
CA ASP A 181 14.10 23.13 28.36
C ASP A 181 13.62 24.17 27.33
N LEU A 182 12.36 24.59 27.48
CA LEU A 182 11.82 25.72 26.74
C LEU A 182 12.33 27.02 27.36
N ASN A 183 13.37 27.53 26.72
CA ASN A 183 13.51 28.92 26.27
C ASN A 183 12.37 29.87 26.73
N THR A 184 12.52 30.44 27.92
CA THR A 184 11.81 31.63 28.36
C THR A 184 12.80 32.79 28.38
N THR A 185 13.20 33.24 27.20
CA THR A 185 13.72 34.60 27.01
C THR A 185 12.77 35.32 26.09
N SER A 186 11.93 36.18 26.68
CA SER A 186 11.75 37.58 26.29
C SER A 186 10.41 38.12 26.74
N ARG A 187 10.47 39.37 27.22
CA ARG A 187 9.43 40.41 27.20
C ARG A 187 8.48 40.40 28.40
N ALA A 188 8.09 41.52 29.01
CA ALA A 188 8.62 42.87 29.23
C ALA A 188 7.54 43.52 30.11
N ASP A 189 7.90 44.06 31.28
CA ASP A 189 7.03 44.97 32.05
C ASP A 189 7.97 45.80 32.96
N ALA A 190 8.43 46.98 32.55
CA ALA A 190 7.74 48.27 32.55
C ALA A 190 7.30 48.72 33.96
N GLY A 191 8.21 49.30 34.75
CA GLY A 191 7.77 50.12 35.88
C GLY A 191 8.83 50.46 36.93
N GLY A 192 9.41 51.65 36.83
CA GLY A 192 9.48 52.54 37.99
C GLY A 192 10.74 52.57 38.85
N GLN A 193 11.40 53.74 38.79
CA GLN A 193 12.06 54.45 39.90
C GLN A 193 13.41 53.86 40.34
N GLY A 194 14.56 54.53 40.21
CA GLY A 194 14.82 55.92 40.55
C GLY A 194 15.61 55.98 41.86
N TYR A 195 16.69 56.77 41.87
CA TYR A 195 17.58 57.15 42.99
C TYR A 195 18.78 56.24 43.32
N GLY A 196 19.97 56.87 43.32
CA GLY A 196 21.06 56.42 44.20
C GLY A 196 22.51 56.54 43.71
N ASN A 197 22.91 57.63 43.06
CA ASN A 197 24.34 57.91 42.80
C ASN A 197 25.08 58.11 44.13
N GLN A 198 26.05 57.25 44.46
CA GLN A 198 27.04 57.58 45.50
C GLN A 198 28.45 57.19 45.05
N PHE A 199 29.20 58.23 44.74
CA PHE A 199 30.63 58.26 44.45
C PHE A 199 31.43 57.70 45.64
N THR A 200 32.45 56.88 45.39
CA THR A 200 33.55 56.66 46.34
C THR A 200 34.86 57.00 45.65
N ARG A 201 35.65 57.81 46.36
CA ARG A 201 36.96 58.36 45.99
C ARG A 201 38.03 57.27 45.88
#